data_AF-A0A522Z0D5-F1
#
_entry.id   AF-A0A522Z0D5-F1
#
_cell.length_a   1.000
_cell.length_b   1.000
_cell.length_c   1.000
_cell.angle_alpha   90.00
_cell.angle_beta   90.00
_cell.angle_gamma   90.00
#
_symmetry.space_group_name_H-M   'P 1'
#
loop_
_entity.id
_entity.type
_entity.pdbx_description
1 polymer ?
#
loop_
_entity_poly.entity_id
_entity_poly.type
_entity_poly.pdbx_seq_one_letter_code
_entity_poly.pdbx_strand_id
1 'polypeptide(L)'
;MTSDARDWSPFALCAPGVPAPAPRSVATPDGVADRLRAAAFAELQAREAFLYAAEAFSDAPDELRRAWRALAEAEDRHLGWLLGRMKALGLDPGARPVSGRLWEGLMACRSAEEFEVLIAKAEERGRLAGERFRVAMKGADPESAEVFGRIADEEVAHVALARRFYPERAAAEALP
;
A
#
# COMPACT_ATOMS: atom_id res chain seq x y z
N MET A 1 -5.39 15.78 -19.47
CA MET A 1 -4.59 14.64 -19.00
C MET A 1 -5.58 13.56 -18.66
N THR A 2 -5.58 12.52 -19.46
CA THR A 2 -6.56 11.43 -19.41
C THR A 2 -6.54 10.81 -18.03
N SER A 3 -7.69 10.83 -17.34
CA SER A 3 -7.98 9.89 -16.27
C SER A 3 -7.61 8.52 -16.81
N ASP A 4 -6.48 7.98 -16.37
CA ASP A 4 -6.11 6.61 -16.67
C ASP A 4 -7.12 5.76 -15.90
N ALA A 5 -8.22 5.41 -16.57
CA ALA A 5 -9.31 4.64 -16.01
C ALA A 5 -8.84 3.18 -15.91
N ARG A 6 -7.84 2.97 -15.04
CA ARG A 6 -7.33 1.65 -14.71
C ARG A 6 -8.47 0.87 -14.08
N ASP A 7 -8.64 -0.37 -14.54
CA ASP A 7 -9.60 -1.27 -13.95
C ASP A 7 -9.06 -1.75 -12.60
N TRP A 8 -9.73 -1.33 -11.54
CA TRP A 8 -9.41 -1.71 -10.16
C TRP A 8 -10.22 -2.91 -9.68
N SER A 9 -10.98 -3.56 -10.57
CA SER A 9 -11.69 -4.80 -10.28
C SER A 9 -10.75 -5.83 -9.63
N PRO A 10 -11.21 -6.57 -8.59
CA PRO A 10 -12.58 -6.62 -8.07
C PRO A 10 -12.91 -5.55 -7.00
N PHE A 11 -12.04 -4.57 -6.73
CA PHE A 11 -12.26 -3.58 -5.68
C PHE A 11 -13.28 -2.53 -6.10
N ALA A 12 -14.23 -2.23 -5.20
CA ALA A 12 -15.13 -1.10 -5.35
C ALA A 12 -14.43 0.18 -4.86
N LEU A 13 -14.35 1.22 -5.69
CA LEU A 13 -13.76 2.49 -5.28
C LEU A 13 -14.79 3.44 -4.68
N CYS A 14 -14.34 4.25 -3.74
CA CYS A 14 -15.07 5.45 -3.36
C CYS A 14 -15.20 6.39 -4.56
N ALA A 15 -16.35 7.05 -4.70
CA ALA A 15 -16.52 8.10 -5.69
C ALA A 15 -15.53 9.25 -5.42
N PRO A 16 -15.11 10.00 -6.47
CA PRO A 16 -14.21 11.14 -6.31
C PRO A 16 -14.69 12.12 -5.22
N GLY A 17 -13.79 12.54 -4.34
CA GLY A 17 -14.10 13.44 -3.22
C GLY A 17 -14.80 12.78 -2.02
N VAL A 18 -15.24 11.53 -2.13
CA VAL A 18 -15.88 10.80 -1.03
C VAL A 18 -14.82 10.05 -0.21
N PRO A 19 -14.73 10.26 1.12
CA PRO A 19 -13.81 9.51 1.95
C PRO A 19 -14.24 8.04 2.07
N ALA A 20 -13.27 7.15 2.26
CA ALA A 20 -13.58 5.76 2.58
C ALA A 20 -14.36 5.65 3.89
N PRO A 21 -15.33 4.72 3.98
CA PRO A 21 -16.10 4.54 5.20
C PRO A 21 -15.20 4.19 6.39
N ALA A 22 -15.43 4.84 7.53
CA ALA A 22 -14.64 4.63 8.75
C ALA A 22 -14.55 3.13 9.09
N PRO A 23 -13.35 2.59 9.35
CA PRO A 23 -13.16 1.16 9.41
C PRO A 23 -13.68 0.63 10.77
N ARG A 24 -14.40 -0.50 10.77
CA ARG A 24 -15.04 -1.05 11.98
C ARG A 24 -14.02 -1.54 13.02
N SER A 25 -14.42 -2.00 14.20
CA SER A 25 -13.45 -2.47 15.21
C SER A 25 -12.69 -3.72 14.72
N VAL A 26 -11.35 -3.74 14.85
CA VAL A 26 -10.53 -4.91 14.46
C VAL A 26 -10.81 -6.16 15.30
N ALA A 27 -11.54 -6.00 16.41
CA ALA A 27 -12.00 -7.11 17.25
C ALA A 27 -13.23 -7.82 16.68
N THR A 28 -13.77 -7.38 15.54
CA THR A 28 -14.90 -8.05 14.86
C THR A 28 -14.48 -8.60 13.50
N PRO A 29 -15.11 -9.69 13.00
CA PRO A 29 -14.81 -10.24 11.67
C PRO A 29 -14.94 -9.19 10.56
N ASP A 30 -15.94 -8.33 10.71
CA ASP A 30 -16.22 -7.22 9.82
C ASP A 30 -15.13 -6.16 9.78
N GLY A 31 -14.52 -5.85 10.94
CA GLY A 31 -13.41 -4.91 10.99
C GLY A 31 -12.10 -5.51 10.48
N VAL A 32 -11.87 -6.82 10.65
CA VAL A 32 -10.77 -7.55 10.00
C VAL A 32 -10.94 -7.48 8.48
N ALA A 33 -12.14 -7.77 7.98
CA ALA A 33 -12.45 -7.68 6.56
C ALA A 33 -12.21 -6.26 5.98
N ASP A 34 -12.51 -5.21 6.76
CA ASP A 34 -12.20 -3.83 6.39
C ASP A 34 -10.69 -3.59 6.25
N ARG A 35 -9.85 -4.18 7.10
CA ARG A 35 -8.38 -4.01 7.02
C ARG A 35 -7.81 -4.77 5.84
N LEU A 36 -8.25 -6.01 5.65
CA LEU A 36 -7.78 -6.84 4.54
C LEU A 36 -8.09 -6.18 3.18
N ARG A 37 -9.32 -5.68 2.98
CA ARG A 37 -9.69 -4.97 1.75
C ARG A 37 -8.87 -3.70 1.55
N ALA A 38 -8.76 -2.87 2.58
CA ALA A 38 -8.05 -1.60 2.48
C ALA A 38 -6.55 -1.79 2.22
N ALA A 39 -5.91 -2.75 2.91
CA ALA A 39 -4.51 -3.08 2.70
C ALA A 39 -4.29 -3.69 1.32
N ALA A 40 -5.10 -4.68 0.90
CA ALA A 40 -4.95 -5.30 -0.42
C ALA A 40 -5.04 -4.27 -1.54
N PHE A 41 -5.97 -3.31 -1.40
CA PHE A 41 -6.07 -2.25 -2.39
C PHE A 41 -4.93 -1.21 -2.31
N ALA A 42 -4.31 -1.02 -1.15
CA ALA A 42 -3.10 -0.23 -1.03
C ALA A 42 -1.92 -0.91 -1.74
N GLU A 43 -1.70 -2.21 -1.52
CA GLU A 43 -0.65 -2.99 -2.21
C GLU A 43 -0.81 -2.91 -3.74
N LEU A 44 -2.06 -3.06 -4.22
CA LEU A 44 -2.36 -2.95 -5.64
C LEU A 44 -2.03 -1.54 -6.19
N GLN A 45 -2.36 -0.48 -5.45
CA GLN A 45 -2.00 0.88 -5.85
C GLN A 45 -0.48 1.09 -5.86
N ALA A 46 0.23 0.61 -4.84
CA ALA A 46 1.67 0.73 -4.72
C ALA A 46 2.39 -0.01 -5.85
N ARG A 47 2.01 -1.26 -6.13
CA ARG A 47 2.50 -2.06 -7.26
C ARG A 47 2.41 -1.28 -8.58
N GLU A 48 1.21 -0.81 -8.90
CA GLU A 48 0.96 -0.11 -10.16
C GLU A 48 1.70 1.23 -10.23
N ALA A 49 1.84 1.91 -9.09
CA ALA A 49 2.57 3.17 -9.00
C ALA A 49 4.07 2.98 -9.20
N PHE A 50 4.68 1.94 -8.63
CA PHE A 50 6.09 1.62 -8.85
C PHE A 50 6.38 1.27 -10.30
N LEU A 51 5.52 0.47 -10.94
CA LEU A 51 5.65 0.13 -12.36
C LEU A 51 5.56 1.39 -13.24
N TYR A 52 4.61 2.28 -12.93
CA TYR A 52 4.51 3.58 -13.61
C TYR A 52 5.78 4.43 -13.42
N ALA A 53 6.22 4.61 -12.17
CA ALA A 53 7.36 5.46 -11.83
C ALA A 53 8.66 5.01 -12.51
N ALA A 54 8.88 3.69 -12.60
CA ALA A 54 10.03 3.09 -13.28
C ALA A 54 10.15 3.52 -14.76
N GLU A 55 9.07 3.97 -15.38
CA GLU A 55 9.02 4.37 -16.78
C GLU A 55 8.84 5.89 -16.94
N ALA A 56 8.06 6.53 -16.07
CA ALA A 56 7.61 7.90 -16.25
C ALA A 56 8.64 8.99 -15.89
N PHE A 57 9.38 8.84 -14.79
CA PHE A 57 10.22 9.92 -14.25
C PHE A 57 11.59 9.96 -14.90
N SER A 58 11.85 10.86 -15.85
CA SER A 58 13.13 10.95 -16.57
C SER A 58 14.34 11.27 -15.68
N ASP A 59 14.11 11.88 -14.53
CA ASP A 59 15.10 12.23 -13.50
C ASP A 59 15.47 11.04 -12.57
N ALA A 60 14.75 9.92 -12.64
CA ALA A 60 15.07 8.72 -11.87
C ALA A 60 16.33 8.01 -12.38
N PRO A 61 17.35 7.77 -11.53
CA PRO A 61 18.51 6.94 -11.89
C PRO A 61 18.08 5.51 -12.23
N ASP A 62 18.82 4.83 -13.13
CA ASP A 62 18.52 3.46 -13.54
C ASP A 62 18.46 2.47 -12.37
N GLU A 63 19.27 2.70 -11.33
CA GLU A 63 19.24 1.88 -10.13
C GLU A 63 17.93 2.03 -9.35
N LEU A 64 17.43 3.26 -9.22
CA LEU A 64 16.14 3.52 -8.56
C LEU A 64 14.98 2.89 -9.35
N ARG A 65 15.02 2.98 -10.69
CA ARG A 65 14.02 2.32 -11.55
C ARG A 65 14.00 0.81 -11.38
N ARG A 66 15.18 0.17 -11.26
CA ARG A 66 15.28 -1.26 -10.98
C ARG A 66 14.74 -1.59 -9.59
N ALA A 67 15.04 -0.76 -8.59
CA ALA A 67 14.52 -0.93 -7.24
C ALA A 67 12.98 -0.84 -7.21
N TRP A 68 12.37 0.13 -7.89
CA TRP A 68 10.91 0.22 -8.02
C TRP A 68 10.29 -1.02 -8.66
N ARG A 69 10.90 -1.57 -9.72
CA ARG A 69 10.41 -2.83 -10.32
C ARG A 69 10.47 -4.00 -9.32
N ALA A 70 11.53 -4.09 -8.53
CA ALA A 70 11.65 -5.11 -7.48
C ALA A 70 10.64 -4.90 -6.33
N LEU A 71 10.37 -3.65 -5.94
CA LEU A 71 9.33 -3.34 -4.95
C LEU A 71 7.94 -3.69 -5.49
N ALA A 72 7.65 -3.43 -6.77
CA ALA A 72 6.39 -3.87 -7.37
C ALA A 72 6.18 -5.40 -7.29
N GLU A 73 7.25 -6.20 -7.42
CA GLU A 73 7.18 -7.66 -7.20
C GLU A 73 6.93 -8.02 -5.72
N ALA A 74 7.38 -7.19 -4.78
CA ALA A 74 7.05 -7.33 -3.36
C ALA A 74 5.56 -7.03 -3.11
N GLU A 75 5.05 -5.93 -3.66
CA GLU A 75 3.64 -5.55 -3.49
C GLU A 75 2.68 -6.57 -4.12
N ASP A 76 3.05 -7.16 -5.26
CA ASP A 76 2.24 -8.21 -5.86
C ASP A 76 2.15 -9.46 -4.95
N ARG A 77 3.25 -9.78 -4.25
CA ARG A 77 3.28 -10.87 -3.27
C ARG A 77 2.47 -10.53 -2.02
N HIS A 78 2.59 -9.30 -1.49
CA HIS A 78 1.79 -8.82 -0.36
C HIS A 78 0.30 -8.86 -0.66
N LEU A 79 -0.09 -8.36 -1.83
CA LEU A 79 -1.43 -8.45 -2.39
C LEU A 79 -1.92 -9.91 -2.43
N GLY A 80 -1.08 -10.82 -2.92
CA GLY A 80 -1.37 -12.25 -2.96
C GLY A 80 -1.70 -12.85 -1.59
N TRP A 81 -0.97 -12.49 -0.53
CA TRP A 81 -1.26 -12.95 0.82
C TRP A 81 -2.59 -12.41 1.36
N LEU A 82 -2.86 -11.12 1.13
CA LEU A 82 -4.10 -10.49 1.59
C LEU A 82 -5.32 -11.06 0.86
N LEU A 83 -5.25 -11.21 -0.47
CA LEU A 83 -6.31 -11.84 -1.26
C LEU A 83 -6.51 -13.30 -0.90
N GLY A 84 -5.42 -14.04 -0.65
CA GLY A 84 -5.47 -15.41 -0.15
C GLY A 84 -6.21 -15.50 1.18
N ARG A 85 -5.91 -14.59 2.12
CA ARG A 85 -6.60 -14.52 3.41
C ARG A 85 -8.07 -14.15 3.27
N MET A 86 -8.38 -13.17 2.42
CA MET A 86 -9.77 -12.79 2.13
C MET A 86 -10.56 -13.95 1.56
N LYS A 87 -9.99 -14.70 0.62
CA LYS A 87 -10.60 -15.90 0.04
C LYS A 87 -10.88 -16.96 1.11
N ALA A 88 -9.93 -17.21 2.01
CA ALA A 88 -10.10 -18.17 3.11
C ALA A 88 -11.26 -17.80 4.05
N LEU A 89 -11.49 -16.50 4.24
CA LEU A 89 -12.58 -15.96 5.04
C LEU A 89 -13.90 -15.78 4.27
N GLY A 90 -13.94 -16.12 2.97
CA GLY A 90 -15.13 -15.93 2.12
C GLY A 90 -15.48 -14.45 1.88
N LEU A 91 -14.50 -13.55 1.95
CA LEU A 91 -14.71 -12.12 1.79
C LEU A 91 -14.73 -11.72 0.31
N ASP A 92 -15.69 -10.90 -0.06
CA ASP A 92 -15.74 -10.23 -1.35
C ASP A 92 -14.94 -8.89 -1.30
N PRO A 93 -13.92 -8.72 -2.17
CA PRO A 93 -13.19 -7.45 -2.31
C PRO A 93 -14.06 -6.25 -2.66
N GLY A 94 -15.17 -6.45 -3.39
CA GLY A 94 -16.10 -5.41 -3.82
C GLY A 94 -17.15 -5.03 -2.79
N ALA A 95 -17.28 -5.78 -1.69
CA ALA A 95 -18.38 -5.63 -0.74
C ALA A 95 -18.39 -4.29 0.02
N ARG A 96 -17.25 -3.58 0.10
CA ARG A 96 -17.16 -2.27 0.76
C ARG A 96 -16.14 -1.40 0.05
N PRO A 97 -16.46 -0.13 -0.23
CA PRO A 97 -15.59 0.70 -1.05
C PRO A 97 -14.29 1.07 -0.33
N VAL A 98 -13.20 1.16 -1.11
CA VAL A 98 -11.84 1.49 -0.68
C VAL A 98 -11.36 2.78 -1.36
N SER A 99 -10.34 3.41 -0.77
CA SER A 99 -9.83 4.72 -1.22
C SER A 99 -8.77 4.59 -2.31
N GLY A 100 -8.95 5.30 -3.42
CA GLY A 100 -7.94 5.48 -4.48
C GLY A 100 -6.94 6.63 -4.23
N ARG A 101 -6.92 7.21 -3.02
CA ARG A 101 -6.13 8.41 -2.73
C ARG A 101 -4.62 8.21 -2.80
N LEU A 102 -4.13 7.00 -2.55
CA LEU A 102 -2.69 6.71 -2.64
C LEU A 102 -2.25 6.87 -4.10
N TRP A 103 -2.96 6.21 -5.02
CA TRP A 103 -2.76 6.35 -6.45
C TRP A 103 -2.87 7.80 -6.93
N GLU A 104 -3.95 8.51 -6.55
CA GLU A 104 -4.16 9.91 -6.92
C GLU A 104 -2.99 10.81 -6.47
N GLY A 105 -2.50 10.61 -5.25
CA GLY A 105 -1.37 11.36 -4.70
C GLY A 105 -0.07 11.08 -5.46
N LEU A 106 0.21 9.80 -5.76
CA LEU A 106 1.42 9.38 -6.46
C LEU A 106 1.44 9.85 -7.92
N MET A 107 0.29 9.87 -8.60
CA MET A 107 0.18 10.38 -9.96
C MET A 107 0.29 11.91 -10.06
N ALA A 108 0.16 12.62 -8.94
CA ALA A 108 0.36 14.07 -8.88
C ALA A 108 1.84 14.47 -8.70
N CYS A 109 2.72 13.52 -8.38
CA CYS A 109 4.17 13.75 -8.24
C CYS A 109 4.79 14.16 -9.59
N ARG A 110 5.73 15.11 -9.53
CA ARG A 110 6.38 15.70 -10.72
C ARG A 110 7.86 15.34 -10.84
N SER A 111 8.41 14.62 -9.88
CA SER A 111 9.79 14.14 -9.86
C SER A 111 9.90 12.79 -9.19
N ALA A 112 11.01 12.10 -9.46
CA ALA A 112 11.35 10.84 -8.80
C ALA A 112 11.47 11.00 -7.28
N GLU A 113 11.99 12.15 -6.81
CA GLU A 113 12.09 12.46 -5.38
C GLU A 113 10.71 12.61 -4.73
N GLU A 114 9.80 13.40 -5.34
CA GLU A 114 8.45 13.60 -4.81
C GLU A 114 7.71 12.27 -4.70
N PHE A 115 7.84 11.42 -5.72
CA PHE A 115 7.23 10.08 -5.73
C PHE A 115 7.80 9.17 -4.65
N GLU A 116 9.14 8.99 -4.63
CA GLU A 116 9.81 8.06 -3.73
C GLU A 116 9.55 8.38 -2.27
N VAL A 117 9.61 9.66 -1.91
CA VAL A 117 9.38 10.07 -0.53
C VAL A 117 7.90 9.98 -0.15
N LEU A 118 6.97 10.26 -1.08
CA LEU A 118 5.53 10.11 -0.81
C LEU A 118 5.16 8.65 -0.56
N ILE A 119 5.62 7.73 -1.41
CA ILE A 119 5.30 6.30 -1.28
C ILE A 119 5.97 5.70 -0.03
N ALA A 120 7.24 6.00 0.24
CA ALA A 120 7.91 5.52 1.46
C ALA A 120 7.19 5.99 2.74
N LYS A 121 6.64 7.22 2.73
CA LYS A 121 5.82 7.72 3.84
C LYS A 121 4.47 7.01 3.93
N ALA A 122 3.87 6.62 2.81
CA ALA A 122 2.65 5.83 2.80
C ALA A 122 2.89 4.44 3.36
N GLU A 123 3.95 3.78 2.91
CA GLU A 123 4.31 2.44 3.35
C GLU A 123 4.75 2.40 4.81
N GLU A 124 5.48 3.40 5.32
CA GLU A 124 5.79 3.46 6.75
C GLU A 124 4.52 3.55 7.62
N ARG A 125 3.50 4.29 7.17
CA ARG A 125 2.20 4.31 7.88
C ARG A 125 1.50 2.96 7.79
N GLY A 126 1.57 2.29 6.64
CA GLY A 126 1.06 0.94 6.42
C GLY A 126 1.72 -0.07 7.34
N ARG A 127 3.05 -0.08 7.37
CA ARG A 127 3.90 -0.89 8.24
C ARG A 127 3.54 -0.77 9.71
N LEU A 128 3.52 0.46 10.24
CA LEU A 128 3.13 0.72 11.63
C LEU A 128 1.69 0.25 11.93
N ALA A 129 0.79 0.34 10.95
CA ALA A 129 -0.56 -0.21 11.11
C ALA A 129 -0.56 -1.75 11.12
N GLY A 130 0.22 -2.38 10.24
CA GLY A 130 0.42 -3.83 10.20
C GLY A 130 0.95 -4.38 11.52
N GLU A 131 1.96 -3.74 12.12
CA GLU A 131 2.46 -4.09 13.46
C GLU A 131 1.38 -4.02 14.54
N ARG A 132 0.55 -2.97 14.52
CA ARG A 132 -0.58 -2.84 15.47
C ARG A 132 -1.63 -3.93 15.23
N PHE A 133 -1.93 -4.27 13.98
CA PHE A 133 -2.91 -5.32 13.65
C PHE A 133 -2.40 -6.71 14.02
N ARG A 134 -1.10 -6.99 13.81
CA ARG A 134 -0.43 -8.20 14.30
C ARG A 134 -0.70 -8.42 15.79
N VAL A 135 -0.55 -7.38 16.61
CA VAL A 135 -0.83 -7.47 18.05
C VAL A 135 -2.33 -7.58 18.34
N ALA A 136 -3.14 -6.70 17.75
CA ALA A 136 -4.56 -6.58 18.08
C ALA A 136 -5.39 -7.81 17.66
N MET A 137 -5.01 -8.48 16.58
CA MET A 137 -5.74 -9.65 16.05
C MET A 137 -5.23 -10.97 16.61
N LYS A 138 -4.03 -11.02 17.23
CA LYS A 138 -3.33 -12.27 17.62
C LYS A 138 -4.20 -13.30 18.35
N GLY A 139 -5.07 -12.85 19.26
CA GLY A 139 -5.92 -13.75 20.06
C GLY A 139 -7.20 -14.21 19.35
N ALA A 140 -7.74 -13.40 18.43
CA ALA A 140 -9.03 -13.64 17.80
C ALA A 140 -8.93 -14.16 16.36
N ASP A 141 -7.90 -13.71 15.62
CA ASP A 141 -7.60 -14.10 14.26
C ASP A 141 -6.07 -14.11 14.05
N PRO A 142 -5.38 -15.16 14.53
CA PRO A 142 -3.92 -15.27 14.45
C PRO A 142 -3.41 -15.36 13.00
N GLU A 143 -4.20 -15.88 12.07
CA GLU A 143 -3.80 -15.99 10.67
C GLU A 143 -3.78 -14.62 9.99
N SER A 144 -4.80 -13.78 10.21
CA SER A 144 -4.78 -12.39 9.69
C SER A 144 -3.68 -11.57 10.38
N ALA A 145 -3.46 -11.77 11.69
CA ALA A 145 -2.37 -11.14 12.42
C ALA A 145 -1.00 -11.45 11.80
N GLU A 146 -0.77 -12.70 11.41
CA GLU A 146 0.48 -13.12 10.80
C GLU A 146 0.68 -12.50 9.41
N VAL A 147 -0.37 -12.44 8.58
CA VAL A 147 -0.31 -11.79 7.26
C VAL A 147 0.11 -10.32 7.38
N PHE A 148 -0.57 -9.54 8.23
CA PHE A 148 -0.22 -8.13 8.44
C PHE A 148 1.18 -7.96 9.02
N GLY A 149 1.55 -8.88 9.92
CA GLY A 149 2.88 -8.89 10.49
C GLY A 149 3.96 -9.07 9.44
N ARG A 150 3.84 -10.11 8.62
CA ARG A 150 4.84 -10.44 7.61
C ARG A 150 5.05 -9.31 6.62
N ILE A 151 3.96 -8.68 6.16
CA ILE A 151 4.03 -7.49 5.30
C ILE A 151 4.82 -6.39 6.02
N ALA A 152 4.48 -6.08 7.27
CA ALA A 152 5.18 -5.04 8.03
C ALA A 152 6.69 -5.30 8.24
N ASP A 153 7.12 -6.56 8.26
CA ASP A 153 8.55 -6.86 8.33
C ASP A 153 9.28 -6.58 7.00
N GLU A 154 8.59 -6.74 5.86
CA GLU A 154 9.14 -6.50 4.52
C GLU A 154 9.14 -5.00 4.15
N GLU A 155 8.15 -4.23 4.63
CA GLU A 155 7.99 -2.79 4.34
C GLU A 155 9.16 -1.88 4.77
N VAL A 156 10.06 -2.38 5.64
CA VAL A 156 11.25 -1.62 6.06
C VAL A 156 12.14 -1.25 4.86
N ALA A 157 12.09 -2.04 3.79
CA ALA A 157 12.84 -1.78 2.56
C ALA A 157 12.46 -0.46 1.88
N HIS A 158 11.21 0.00 2.01
CA HIS A 158 10.72 1.22 1.34
C HIS A 158 11.37 2.47 1.95
N VAL A 159 11.43 2.54 3.29
CA VAL A 159 12.13 3.63 3.99
C VAL A 159 13.63 3.62 3.70
N ALA A 160 14.24 2.44 3.67
CA ALA A 160 15.66 2.31 3.36
C ALA A 160 15.99 2.82 1.95
N LEU A 161 15.12 2.57 0.97
CA LEU A 161 15.30 3.04 -0.40
C LEU A 161 15.22 4.57 -0.48
N ALA A 162 14.20 5.18 0.12
CA ALA A 162 14.04 6.63 0.13
C ALA A 162 15.23 7.34 0.81
N ARG A 163 15.73 6.80 1.92
CA ARG A 163 16.91 7.35 2.61
C ARG A 163 18.20 7.20 1.82
N ARG A 164 18.31 6.15 1.01
CA ARG A 164 19.47 5.92 0.16
C ARG A 164 19.54 6.93 -0.99
N PHE A 165 18.43 7.19 -1.66
CA PHE A 165 18.41 8.05 -2.85
C PHE A 165 18.14 9.53 -2.53
N TYR A 166 17.35 9.81 -1.49
CA TYR A 166 16.94 11.17 -1.13
C TYR A 166 17.08 11.42 0.38
N PRO A 167 18.28 11.30 0.97
CA PRO A 167 18.49 11.36 2.42
C PRO A 167 18.01 12.67 3.06
N GLU A 168 18.24 13.82 2.42
CA GLU A 168 17.83 15.13 2.96
C GLU A 168 16.31 15.27 2.98
N ARG A 169 15.63 14.85 1.89
CA ARG A 169 14.18 14.90 1.79
C ARG A 169 13.52 13.89 2.72
N ALA A 170 14.06 12.68 2.83
CA ALA A 170 13.60 11.65 3.76
C ALA A 170 13.70 12.11 5.23
N ALA A 171 14.81 12.76 5.60
CA ALA A 171 14.97 13.36 6.92
C ALA A 171 13.98 14.51 7.17
N ALA A 172 13.73 15.37 6.18
CA ALA A 172 12.76 16.45 6.29
C ALA A 172 11.31 15.96 6.50
N GLU A 173 10.97 14.78 5.98
CA GLU A 173 9.67 14.13 6.18
C GLU A 173 9.63 13.20 7.40
N ALA A 174 10.71 13.16 8.20
CA ALA A 174 10.87 12.34 9.39
C ALA A 174 10.67 10.83 9.15
N LEU A 175 11.15 10.32 8.00
CA LEU A 175 11.24 8.88 7.76
C LEU A 175 12.31 8.26 8.67
N PRO A 176 12.02 7.14 9.35
CA PRO A 176 12.87 6.59 10.42
C PRO A 176 14.21 6.06 9.93
#